data_AF-A0A2U1FMM3-F1
#
_entry.id   AF-A0A2U1FMM3-F1
#
_cell.length_a   1.000
_cell.length_b   1.000
_cell.length_c   1.000
_cell.angle_alpha   90.00
_cell.angle_beta   90.00
_cell.angle_gamma   90.00
#
_symmetry.space_group_name_H-M   'P 1'
#
loop_
_entity.id
_entity.type
_entity.pdbx_description
1 polymer ?
#
loop_
_entity_poly.entity_id
_entity_poly.type
_entity_poly.pdbx_seq_one_letter_code
_entity_poly.pdbx_strand_id
1 'polypeptide(L)'
;MNKSLTALIYCLVWLLLIVVQSLFLENIHSDTLSFWSQPSAYYSVWVVDAYIIAVYYANYYLIAPSMIRRHLYRPYVVLSLGLAAIAMILPIVFHRAWLWTIPGTVPDSLPFYGTGFISAVAAIAVGLSVRGVREWVRLARQNANLEIALKNKSIAYDRAEARLRSLQPITVNGVIKSTPSPSESSEPNQV
;
A
#
# COMPACT_ATOMS: atom_id res chain seq x y z
N MET A 1 2.77 -4.47 17.89
CA MET A 1 2.39 -3.05 17.97
C MET A 1 0.87 -2.96 18.09
N ASN A 2 0.35 -2.32 19.13
CA ASN A 2 -1.09 -2.26 19.38
C ASN A 2 -1.76 -1.40 18.29
N LYS A 3 -2.79 -1.95 17.62
CA LYS A 3 -3.51 -1.25 16.53
C LYS A 3 -4.03 0.12 16.95
N SER A 4 -4.49 0.25 18.19
CA SER A 4 -4.95 1.52 18.79
C SER A 4 -3.82 2.55 18.91
N LEU A 5 -2.61 2.12 19.28
CA LEU A 5 -1.46 3.01 19.44
C LEU A 5 -0.98 3.51 18.07
N THR A 6 -0.99 2.64 17.06
CA THR A 6 -0.69 3.03 15.67
C THR A 6 -1.72 4.02 15.12
N ALA A 7 -3.02 3.80 15.36
CA ALA A 7 -4.07 4.74 14.96
C ALA A 7 -3.92 6.10 15.64
N LEU A 8 -3.59 6.11 16.93
CA LEU A 8 -3.34 7.33 17.70
C LEU A 8 -2.14 8.12 17.15
N ILE A 9 -1.03 7.43 16.84
CA ILE A 9 0.13 8.06 16.20
C ILE A 9 -0.27 8.71 14.87
N TYR A 10 -1.01 8.00 14.02
CA TYR A 10 -1.45 8.59 12.74
C TYR A 10 -2.35 9.81 12.92
N CYS A 11 -3.27 9.78 13.89
CA CYS A 11 -4.12 10.94 14.19
C CYS A 11 -3.28 12.13 14.68
N LEU A 12 -2.31 11.88 15.57
CA LEU A 12 -1.40 12.93 16.06
C LEU A 12 -0.55 13.52 14.95
N VAL A 13 -0.05 12.70 14.02
CA VAL A 13 0.72 13.18 12.86
C VAL A 13 -0.14 14.09 11.99
N TRP A 14 -1.38 13.70 11.68
CA TRP A 14 -2.27 14.56 10.88
C TRP A 14 -2.59 15.88 11.58
N LEU A 15 -2.89 15.83 12.88
CA LEU A 15 -3.15 17.04 13.66
C LEU A 15 -1.92 17.96 13.69
N LEU A 16 -0.73 17.39 13.89
CA LEU A 16 0.53 18.14 13.85
C LEU A 16 0.74 18.82 12.48
N LEU A 17 0.46 18.11 11.37
CA LEU A 17 0.57 18.67 10.02
C LEU A 17 -0.38 19.86 9.80
N ILE A 18 -1.63 19.76 10.28
CA ILE A 18 -2.61 20.85 10.17
C ILE A 18 -2.13 22.10 10.93
N VAL A 19 -1.58 21.91 12.14
CA VAL A 19 -1.05 23.02 12.95
C VAL A 19 0.16 23.65 12.27
N VAL A 20 1.11 22.84 11.80
CA VAL A 20 2.31 23.32 11.09
C VAL A 20 1.92 24.09 9.82
N GLN A 21 0.96 23.58 9.03
CA GLN A 21 0.46 24.25 7.83
C GLN A 21 -0.18 25.60 8.17
N SER A 22 -0.94 25.68 9.27
CA SER A 22 -1.58 26.93 9.71
C SER A 22 -0.55 28.00 10.08
N LEU A 23 0.51 27.61 10.81
CA LEU A 23 1.64 28.49 11.15
C LEU A 23 2.45 28.91 9.91
N PHE A 24 2.57 28.02 8.92
CA PHE A 24 3.27 28.34 7.67
C PHE A 24 2.47 29.34 6.83
N LEU A 25 1.15 29.22 6.81
CA LEU A 25 0.25 30.15 6.11
C LEU A 25 0.37 31.58 6.66
N GLU A 26 0.48 31.72 7.99
CA GLU A 26 0.73 32.99 8.68
C GLU A 26 2.04 33.64 8.23
N ASN A 27 3.12 32.85 8.06
CA ASN A 27 4.42 33.38 7.63
C ASN A 27 4.46 33.80 6.15
N ILE A 28 3.64 33.16 5.29
CA ILE A 28 3.63 33.48 3.84
C ILE A 28 2.80 34.74 3.56
N HIS A 29 1.72 34.96 4.30
CA HIS A 29 0.76 36.04 4.03
C HIS A 29 0.73 37.02 5.19
N SER A 30 1.53 38.09 5.09
CA SER A 30 1.64 39.14 6.11
C SER A 30 0.31 39.87 6.42
N ASP A 31 -0.67 39.78 5.52
CA ASP A 31 -2.01 40.37 5.68
C ASP A 31 -3.00 39.44 6.42
N THR A 32 -2.56 38.26 6.87
CA THR A 32 -3.42 37.31 7.60
C THR A 32 -3.39 37.56 9.11
N LEU A 33 -4.57 37.46 9.74
CA LEU A 33 -4.69 37.50 11.19
C LEU A 33 -3.91 36.35 11.82
N SER A 34 -3.13 36.63 12.85
CA SER A 34 -2.30 35.62 13.53
C SER A 34 -3.13 34.42 13.99
N PHE A 35 -2.56 33.23 13.83
CA PHE A 35 -3.18 31.97 14.24
C PHE A 35 -3.63 31.96 15.70
N TRP A 36 -2.82 32.56 16.58
CA TRP A 36 -3.06 32.57 18.03
C TRP A 36 -4.14 33.56 18.46
N SER A 37 -4.37 34.63 17.68
CA SER A 37 -5.35 35.65 18.02
C SER A 37 -6.74 35.33 17.49
N GLN A 38 -6.84 34.78 16.27
CA GLN A 38 -8.13 34.45 15.67
C GLN A 38 -8.10 33.11 14.91
N PRO A 39 -8.10 31.97 15.63
CA PRO A 39 -8.02 30.64 15.03
C PRO A 39 -9.22 30.31 14.13
N SER A 40 -10.36 30.99 14.33
CA SER A 40 -11.56 30.81 13.49
C SER A 40 -11.34 31.19 12.02
N ALA A 41 -10.34 32.02 11.70
CA ALA A 41 -10.00 32.38 10.34
C ALA A 41 -9.46 31.19 9.52
N TYR A 42 -8.96 30.15 10.18
CA TYR A 42 -8.32 28.99 9.53
C TYR A 42 -9.25 27.79 9.34
N TYR A 43 -10.51 27.87 9.79
CA TYR A 43 -11.45 26.74 9.74
C TYR A 43 -11.72 26.23 8.32
N SER A 44 -11.73 27.12 7.33
CA SER A 44 -11.88 26.75 5.93
C SER A 44 -10.74 25.84 5.45
N VAL A 45 -9.50 26.14 5.85
CA VAL A 45 -8.31 25.35 5.53
C VAL A 45 -8.37 23.99 6.23
N TRP A 46 -8.72 23.96 7.52
CA TRP A 46 -8.79 22.70 8.28
C TRP A 46 -9.84 21.74 7.73
N VAL A 47 -10.96 22.27 7.22
CA VAL A 47 -11.99 21.43 6.60
C VAL A 47 -11.52 20.86 5.27
N VAL A 48 -10.78 21.63 4.47
CA VAL A 48 -10.14 21.11 3.25
C VAL A 48 -9.11 20.03 3.59
N ASP A 49 -8.28 20.26 4.62
CA ASP A 49 -7.31 19.26 5.07
C ASP A 49 -8.00 17.97 5.55
N ALA A 50 -9.08 18.10 6.35
CA ALA A 50 -9.88 16.95 6.78
C ALA A 50 -10.49 16.18 5.59
N TYR A 51 -10.97 16.89 4.57
CA TYR A 51 -11.45 16.29 3.33
C TYR A 51 -10.32 15.53 2.60
N ILE A 52 -9.14 16.14 2.45
CA ILE A 52 -7.98 15.50 1.80
C ILE A 52 -7.55 14.25 2.56
N ILE A 53 -7.51 14.30 3.90
CA ILE A 53 -7.21 13.15 4.75
C ILE A 53 -8.25 12.03 4.54
N ALA A 54 -9.53 12.38 4.49
CA ALA A 54 -10.59 11.41 4.22
C ALA A 54 -10.45 10.78 2.83
N VAL A 55 -10.17 11.58 1.80
CA VAL A 55 -9.91 11.10 0.42
C VAL A 55 -8.69 10.21 0.38
N TYR A 56 -7.60 10.56 1.08
CA TYR A 56 -6.40 9.73 1.18
C TYR A 56 -6.74 8.33 1.72
N TYR A 57 -7.44 8.25 2.85
CA TYR A 57 -7.79 6.97 3.44
C TYR A 57 -8.84 6.20 2.65
N ALA A 58 -9.85 6.88 2.10
CA ALA A 58 -10.83 6.27 1.21
C ALA A 58 -10.15 5.70 -0.04
N ASN A 59 -9.19 6.43 -0.60
CA ASN A 59 -8.42 5.96 -1.74
C ASN A 59 -7.58 4.72 -1.37
N TYR A 60 -6.86 4.81 -0.26
CA TYR A 60 -5.96 3.76 0.22
C TYR A 60 -6.71 2.44 0.52
N TYR A 61 -7.84 2.51 1.23
CA TYR A 61 -8.57 1.34 1.72
C TYR A 61 -9.69 0.84 0.81
N LEU A 62 -10.34 1.71 0.03
CA LEU A 62 -11.56 1.36 -0.72
C LEU A 62 -11.37 1.46 -2.24
N ILE A 63 -10.95 2.63 -2.74
CA ILE A 63 -10.98 2.94 -4.18
C ILE A 63 -9.88 2.19 -4.95
N ALA A 64 -8.62 2.37 -4.55
CA ALA A 64 -7.48 1.67 -5.15
C ALA A 64 -7.63 0.13 -5.14
N PRO A 65 -7.98 -0.54 -4.02
CA PRO A 65 -8.14 -2.00 -4.02
C PRO A 65 -9.30 -2.49 -4.88
N SER A 66 -10.40 -1.74 -4.95
CA SER A 66 -11.57 -2.14 -5.74
C SER A 66 -11.30 -2.00 -7.24
N MET A 67 -10.74 -0.87 -7.66
CA MET A 67 -10.55 -0.57 -9.09
C MET A 67 -9.31 -1.24 -9.70
N ILE A 68 -8.19 -1.32 -8.97
CA ILE A 68 -6.96 -1.94 -9.49
C ILE A 68 -7.17 -3.45 -9.70
N ARG A 69 -7.89 -4.14 -8.79
CA ARG A 69 -8.22 -5.58 -8.98
C ARG A 69 -9.05 -5.84 -10.24
N ARG A 70 -9.87 -4.87 -10.64
CA ARG A 70 -10.72 -4.95 -11.83
C ARG A 70 -10.06 -4.37 -13.09
N HIS A 71 -8.79 -3.97 -13.03
CA HIS A 71 -8.04 -3.35 -14.13
C HIS A 71 -8.71 -2.09 -14.71
N LEU A 72 -9.50 -1.37 -13.88
CA LEU A 72 -10.29 -0.20 -14.26
C LEU A 72 -9.47 1.09 -14.08
N TYR A 73 -8.40 1.26 -14.86
CA TYR A 73 -7.46 2.38 -14.70
C TYR A 73 -8.02 3.73 -15.17
N ARG A 74 -8.67 3.77 -16.35
CA ARG A 74 -9.27 5.00 -16.89
C ARG A 74 -10.31 5.62 -15.94
N PRO A 75 -11.33 4.88 -15.47
CA PRO A 75 -12.31 5.46 -14.55
C PRO A 75 -11.71 5.80 -13.19
N TYR A 76 -10.64 5.10 -12.76
CA TYR A 76 -9.91 5.46 -11.55
C TYR A 76 -9.26 6.85 -11.64
N VAL A 77 -8.61 7.16 -12.77
CA VAL A 77 -8.01 8.48 -12.99
C VAL A 77 -9.09 9.56 -13.02
N VAL A 78 -10.19 9.33 -13.73
CA VAL A 78 -11.31 10.29 -13.81
C VAL A 78 -11.93 10.53 -12.42
N LEU A 79 -12.15 9.48 -11.65
CA LEU A 79 -12.69 9.59 -10.29
C LEU A 79 -11.72 10.31 -9.34
N SER A 80 -10.42 10.03 -9.45
CA SER A 80 -9.38 10.72 -8.68
C SER A 80 -9.33 12.21 -9.01
N LEU A 81 -9.44 12.55 -10.29
CA LEU A 81 -9.48 13.93 -10.76
C LEU A 81 -10.76 14.64 -10.28
N GLY A 82 -11.89 13.93 -10.29
CA GLY A 82 -13.16 14.42 -9.74
C GLY A 82 -13.08 14.70 -8.23
N LEU A 83 -12.50 13.78 -7.45
CA LEU A 83 -12.28 13.96 -6.01
C LEU A 83 -11.36 15.14 -5.71
N ALA A 84 -10.32 15.35 -6.53
CA ALA A 84 -9.45 16.51 -6.43
C ALA A 84 -10.16 17.80 -6.81
N ALA A 85 -11.00 17.79 -7.85
CA ALA A 85 -11.81 18.94 -8.24
C ALA A 85 -12.80 19.33 -7.13
N ILE A 86 -13.35 18.38 -6.39
CA ILE A 86 -14.17 18.65 -5.21
C ILE A 86 -13.36 19.40 -4.14
N ALA A 87 -12.10 19.04 -3.88
CA ALA A 87 -11.25 19.77 -2.93
C ALA A 87 -11.06 21.25 -3.31
N MET A 88 -11.02 21.52 -4.61
CA MET A 88 -10.89 22.86 -5.17
C MET A 88 -12.15 23.71 -4.98
N ILE A 89 -13.32 23.08 -5.10
CA ILE A 89 -14.63 23.74 -5.05
C ILE A 89 -15.13 23.85 -3.59
N LEU A 90 -14.65 22.98 -2.70
CA LEU A 90 -15.03 22.90 -1.29
C LEU A 90 -15.04 24.27 -0.59
N PRO A 91 -13.98 25.11 -0.71
CA PRO A 91 -13.93 26.40 -0.02
C PRO A 91 -14.97 27.39 -0.54
N ILE A 92 -15.37 27.29 -1.81
CA ILE A 92 -16.43 28.13 -2.40
C ILE A 92 -17.78 27.79 -1.75
N VAL A 93 -18.05 26.50 -1.54
CA VAL A 93 -19.28 26.04 -0.87
C VAL A 93 -19.33 26.55 0.56
N PHE A 94 -18.23 26.45 1.30
CA PHE A 94 -18.15 26.95 2.67
C PHE A 94 -18.21 28.47 2.77
N HIS A 95 -17.62 29.18 1.82
CA HIS A 95 -17.74 30.63 1.74
C HIS A 95 -19.20 31.06 1.49
N ARG A 96 -19.94 30.35 0.63
CA ARG A 96 -21.37 30.66 0.39
C ARG A 96 -22.28 30.29 1.55
N ALA A 97 -22.00 29.20 2.26
CA ALA A 97 -22.86 28.70 3.34
C ALA A 97 -22.58 29.35 4.71
N TRP A 98 -21.31 29.66 5.02
CA TRP A 98 -20.89 30.16 6.33
C TRP A 98 -20.07 31.46 6.28
N LEU A 99 -19.90 32.08 5.11
CA LEU A 99 -19.07 33.29 4.91
C LEU A 99 -17.62 33.12 5.38
N TRP A 100 -17.14 31.87 5.45
CA TRP A 100 -15.75 31.60 5.82
C TRP A 100 -14.82 32.05 4.70
N THR A 101 -13.94 33.01 5.02
CA THR A 101 -12.90 33.50 4.13
C THR A 101 -11.64 32.64 4.28
N ILE A 102 -10.89 32.46 3.20
CA ILE A 102 -9.59 31.80 3.27
C ILE A 102 -8.54 32.85 3.63
N PRO A 103 -7.63 32.58 4.59
CA PRO A 103 -6.51 33.47 4.87
C PRO A 103 -5.65 33.64 3.60
N GLY A 104 -5.37 34.88 3.20
CA GLY A 104 -4.50 35.20 2.06
C GLY A 104 -5.22 35.42 0.72
N THR A 105 -6.54 35.34 0.66
CA THR A 105 -7.32 35.74 -0.51
C THR A 105 -7.83 37.18 -0.39
N VAL A 106 -7.79 37.94 -1.48
CA VAL A 106 -8.29 39.32 -1.54
C VAL A 106 -9.78 39.36 -1.15
N PRO A 107 -10.21 40.29 -0.28
CA PRO A 107 -11.63 40.51 0.00
C PRO A 107 -12.41 40.65 -1.31
N ASP A 108 -13.57 40.00 -1.42
CA ASP A 108 -14.46 39.96 -2.60
C ASP A 108 -13.99 39.15 -3.84
N SER A 109 -12.86 38.45 -3.75
CA SER A 109 -12.50 37.45 -4.77
C SER A 109 -13.14 36.09 -4.47
N LEU A 110 -13.58 35.38 -5.52
CA LEU A 110 -13.99 33.97 -5.40
C LEU A 110 -12.81 33.18 -4.82
N PRO A 111 -12.96 32.51 -3.66
CA PRO A 111 -11.87 31.83 -2.99
C PRO A 111 -11.53 30.52 -3.72
N PHE A 112 -10.89 30.66 -4.87
CA PHE A 112 -10.49 29.56 -5.73
C PHE A 112 -9.18 28.96 -5.22
N TYR A 113 -9.28 27.82 -4.55
CA TYR A 113 -8.16 27.24 -3.83
C TYR A 113 -7.42 26.19 -4.68
N GLY A 114 -6.60 26.66 -5.62
CA GLY A 114 -5.80 25.81 -6.51
C GLY A 114 -4.81 24.90 -5.75
N THR A 115 -4.34 25.35 -4.59
CA THR A 115 -3.51 24.56 -3.68
C THR A 115 -4.23 23.32 -3.15
N GLY A 116 -5.54 23.39 -2.90
CA GLY A 116 -6.38 22.26 -2.47
C GLY A 116 -6.50 21.17 -3.54
N PHE A 117 -6.50 21.54 -4.81
CA PHE A 117 -6.49 20.58 -5.92
C PHE A 117 -5.17 19.82 -5.98
N ILE A 118 -4.04 20.55 -5.93
CA ILE A 118 -2.69 19.96 -6.02
C ILE A 118 -2.44 19.04 -4.82
N SER A 119 -2.84 19.44 -3.61
CA SER A 119 -2.68 18.62 -2.41
C SER A 119 -3.54 17.37 -2.44
N ALA A 120 -4.78 17.43 -2.96
CA ALA A 120 -5.62 16.25 -3.15
C ALA A 120 -5.02 15.26 -4.16
N VAL A 121 -4.52 15.73 -5.30
CA VAL A 121 -3.83 14.88 -6.29
C VAL A 121 -2.57 14.25 -5.68
N ALA A 122 -1.77 15.05 -4.95
CA ALA A 122 -0.57 14.56 -4.27
C ALA A 122 -0.90 13.48 -3.23
N ALA A 123 -1.93 13.68 -2.41
CA ALA A 123 -2.37 12.71 -1.42
C ALA A 123 -2.79 11.38 -2.08
N ILE A 124 -3.56 11.44 -3.17
CA ILE A 124 -3.96 10.24 -3.93
C ILE A 124 -2.74 9.52 -4.50
N ALA A 125 -1.78 10.25 -5.08
CA ALA A 125 -0.55 9.69 -5.64
C ALA A 125 0.32 9.02 -4.55
N VAL A 126 0.51 9.66 -3.40
CA VAL A 126 1.23 9.06 -2.26
C VAL A 126 0.52 7.80 -1.77
N GLY A 127 -0.81 7.82 -1.66
CA GLY A 127 -1.61 6.66 -1.27
C GLY A 127 -1.41 5.46 -2.22
N LEU A 128 -1.34 5.72 -3.52
CA LEU A 128 -1.01 4.70 -4.52
C LEU A 128 0.41 4.18 -4.39
N SER A 129 1.41 5.06 -4.23
CA SER A 129 2.82 4.67 -4.13
C SER A 129 3.08 3.77 -2.92
N VAL A 130 2.54 4.15 -1.74
CA VAL A 130 2.68 3.33 -0.51
C VAL A 130 2.08 1.94 -0.72
N ARG A 131 0.93 1.87 -1.40
CA ARG A 131 0.28 0.60 -1.73
C ARG A 131 1.12 -0.22 -2.72
N GLY A 132 1.60 0.40 -3.80
CA GLY A 132 2.47 -0.24 -4.78
C GLY A 132 3.70 -0.87 -4.15
N VAL A 133 4.36 -0.16 -3.23
CA VAL A 133 5.49 -0.68 -2.46
C VAL A 133 5.09 -1.88 -1.59
N ARG A 134 3.95 -1.80 -0.88
CA ARG A 134 3.51 -2.90 -0.01
C ARG A 134 3.16 -4.17 -0.79
N GLU A 135 2.45 -4.01 -1.90
CA GLU A 135 2.13 -5.11 -2.82
C GLU A 135 3.40 -5.69 -3.44
N TRP A 136 4.38 -4.86 -3.83
CA TRP A 136 5.68 -5.31 -4.32
C TRP A 136 6.46 -6.11 -3.28
N VAL A 137 6.54 -5.66 -2.02
CA VAL A 137 7.17 -6.42 -0.94
C VAL A 137 6.46 -7.76 -0.71
N ARG A 138 5.12 -7.79 -0.81
CA ARG A 138 4.36 -9.05 -0.70
C ARG A 138 4.69 -10.02 -1.84
N LEU A 139 4.74 -9.52 -3.07
CA LEU A 139 5.08 -10.31 -4.26
C LEU A 139 6.53 -10.80 -4.21
N ALA A 140 7.48 -9.98 -3.77
CA ALA A 140 8.87 -10.36 -3.60
C ALA A 140 9.02 -11.54 -2.63
N ARG A 141 8.31 -11.51 -1.49
CA ARG A 141 8.28 -12.64 -0.54
C ARG A 141 7.66 -13.90 -1.15
N GLN A 142 6.57 -13.76 -1.90
CA GLN A 142 5.92 -14.89 -2.56
C GLN A 142 6.84 -15.52 -3.63
N ASN A 143 7.55 -14.70 -4.39
CA ASN A 143 8.46 -15.17 -5.42
C ASN A 143 9.66 -15.93 -4.81
N ALA A 144 10.25 -15.39 -3.73
CA ALA A 144 11.30 -16.08 -3.00
C ALA A 144 10.83 -17.46 -2.46
N ASN A 145 9.61 -17.53 -1.93
CA ASN A 145 9.05 -18.80 -1.46
C ASN A 145 8.81 -19.79 -2.60
N LEU A 146 8.37 -19.32 -3.78
CA LEU A 146 8.18 -20.15 -4.97
C LEU A 146 9.52 -20.68 -5.50
N GLU A 147 10.55 -19.85 -5.53
CA GLU A 147 11.90 -20.24 -5.95
C GLU A 147 12.47 -21.34 -5.04
N ILE A 148 12.32 -21.20 -3.73
CA ILE A 148 12.69 -22.24 -2.76
C ILE A 148 11.89 -23.54 -3.00
N ALA A 149 10.58 -23.43 -3.25
CA ALA A 149 9.73 -24.59 -3.53
C ALA A 149 10.13 -25.31 -4.82
N LEU A 150 10.46 -24.56 -5.88
CA LEU A 150 10.95 -25.12 -7.15
C LEU A 150 12.29 -25.84 -6.96
N LYS A 151 13.24 -25.22 -6.24
CA LYS A 151 14.53 -25.82 -5.92
C LYS A 151 14.38 -27.11 -5.10
N ASN A 152 13.46 -27.14 -4.15
CA ASN A 152 13.18 -28.34 -3.37
C ASN A 152 12.58 -29.46 -4.23
N LYS A 153 11.69 -29.12 -5.19
CA LYS A 153 11.15 -30.09 -6.15
C LYS A 153 12.22 -30.64 -7.08
N SER A 154 13.11 -29.81 -7.61
CA SER A 154 14.18 -30.29 -8.50
C SER A 154 15.11 -31.27 -7.78
N ILE A 155 15.51 -30.96 -6.54
CA ILE A 155 16.31 -31.88 -5.71
C ILE A 155 15.59 -33.21 -5.46
N ALA A 156 14.27 -33.18 -5.26
CA ALA A 156 13.48 -34.39 -5.08
C ALA A 156 13.41 -35.24 -6.36
N TYR A 157 13.27 -34.60 -7.53
CA TYR A 157 13.36 -35.28 -8.84
C TYR A 157 14.73 -35.91 -9.05
N ASP A 158 15.82 -35.18 -8.81
CA ASP A 158 17.19 -35.69 -8.96
C ASP A 158 17.45 -36.90 -8.05
N ARG A 159 16.94 -36.85 -6.80
CA ARG A 159 17.01 -38.00 -5.88
C ARG A 159 16.19 -39.19 -6.35
N ALA A 160 15.01 -38.95 -6.91
CA ALA A 160 14.17 -40.01 -7.47
C ALA A 160 14.84 -40.65 -8.68
N GLU A 161 15.42 -39.85 -9.58
CA GLU A 161 16.18 -40.34 -10.73
C GLU A 161 17.43 -41.11 -10.29
N ALA A 162 18.18 -40.62 -9.30
CA ALA A 162 19.33 -41.34 -8.74
C ALA A 162 18.91 -42.70 -8.13
N ARG A 163 17.77 -42.76 -7.44
CA ARG A 163 17.20 -44.03 -6.94
C ARG A 163 16.81 -44.96 -8.09
N LEU A 164 16.15 -44.46 -9.12
CA LEU A 164 15.80 -45.26 -10.29
C LEU A 164 17.04 -45.81 -11.00
N ARG A 165 18.09 -45.01 -11.17
CA ARG A 165 19.38 -45.47 -11.73
C ARG A 165 20.06 -46.52 -10.85
N SER A 166 19.97 -46.41 -9.52
CA SER A 166 20.52 -47.42 -8.60
C SER A 166 19.73 -48.74 -8.60
N LEU A 167 18.45 -48.70 -8.98
CA LEU A 167 17.57 -49.86 -9.09
C LEU A 167 17.57 -50.47 -10.49
N GLN A 168 18.17 -49.80 -11.49
CA GLN A 168 18.34 -50.40 -12.81
C GLN A 168 19.29 -51.60 -12.69
N PRO A 169 18.85 -52.80 -13.10
CA PRO A 169 19.72 -53.96 -13.11
C PRO A 169 20.87 -53.69 -14.08
N ILE A 170 22.10 -53.83 -13.59
CA ILE A 170 23.30 -53.80 -14.42
C ILE A 170 23.16 -54.95 -15.43
N THR A 171 22.72 -54.64 -16.64
CA THR A 171 22.72 -55.59 -17.75
C THR A 171 24.13 -55.58 -18.33
N VAL A 172 25.01 -56.34 -17.69
CA VAL A 172 26.29 -56.74 -18.30
C VAL A 172 26.04 -58.07 -19.00
N ASN A 173 26.12 -58.05 -20.32
CA ASN A 173 26.06 -59.24 -21.19
C ASN A 173 24.78 -60.09 -21.07
N GLY A 174 23.60 -59.46 -21.15
CA GLY A 174 22.34 -60.17 -21.45
C GLY A 174 21.81 -61.13 -20.38
N VAL A 175 22.41 -61.19 -19.18
CA VAL A 175 21.92 -62.02 -18.08
C VAL A 175 21.35 -61.12 -16.99
N ILE A 176 20.04 -61.22 -16.77
CA ILE A 176 19.36 -60.56 -15.65
C ILE A 176 19.74 -61.32 -14.37
N LYS A 177 20.67 -60.77 -13.57
CA LYS A 177 20.96 -61.29 -12.23
C LYS A 177 19.98 -60.62 -11.26
N SER A 178 18.91 -61.32 -10.90
CA SER A 178 18.04 -60.90 -9.80
C SER A 178 18.83 -60.91 -8.48
N THR A 179 18.80 -59.79 -7.77
CA THR A 179 19.34 -59.62 -6.42
C THR A 179 18.78 -60.70 -5.48
N PRO A 180 19.56 -61.33 -4.59
CA PRO A 180 19.05 -62.36 -3.71
C PRO A 180 18.14 -61.76 -2.63
N SER A 181 17.06 -62.48 -2.33
CA SER A 181 16.12 -62.20 -1.23
C SER A 181 16.85 -62.27 0.12
N PRO A 182 16.59 -61.36 1.08
CA PRO A 182 17.17 -61.40 2.42
C PRO A 182 16.37 -62.38 3.28
N SER A 183 16.54 -63.68 3.05
CA SER A 183 15.93 -64.71 3.90
C SER A 183 16.72 -66.02 3.82
N GLU A 184 17.99 -65.97 4.22
CA GLU A 184 18.73 -67.18 4.60
C GLU A 184 19.79 -66.78 5.63
N SER A 185 19.30 -66.41 6.81
CA SER A 185 20.13 -66.27 8.01
C SER A 185 19.45 -66.99 9.16
N SER A 186 19.59 -68.31 9.21
CA SER A 186 19.59 -69.09 10.46
C SER A 186 19.54 -70.59 10.17
N GLU A 187 20.68 -71.25 10.27
CA GLU A 187 20.77 -72.50 11.04
C GLU A 187 22.24 -72.77 11.44
N PRO A 188 22.58 -72.71 12.74
CA PRO A 188 23.81 -73.27 13.26
C PRO A 188 23.54 -74.72 13.69
N ASN A 189 24.28 -75.72 13.19
CA ASN A 189 24.59 -76.92 13.98
C ASN A 189 25.56 -77.91 13.31
N GLN A 190 26.60 -78.25 14.09
CA GLN A 190 27.18 -79.59 14.33
C GLN A 190 28.02 -80.22 13.19
N VAL A 191 29.16 -80.88 13.42
CA VAL A 191 29.74 -81.59 14.58
C VAL A 191 31.25 -81.35 14.63
#